data_AF-A0A1A9X4H1-F1
#
_entry.id   AF-A0A1A9X4H1-F1
#
_cell.length_a   1.000
_cell.length_b   1.000
_cell.length_c   1.000
_cell.angle_alpha   90.00
_cell.angle_beta   90.00
_cell.angle_gamma   90.00
#
_symmetry.space_group_name_H-M   'P 1'
#
loop_
_entity.id
_entity.type
_entity.pdbx_description
1 polymer ?
#
loop_
_entity_poly.entity_id
_entity_poly.type
_entity_poly.pdbx_seq_one_letter_code
_entity_poly.pdbx_strand_id
1 'polypeptide(L)'
;MCDIETVCKIANCLEMAPGEVKLNDEQIVTRTFKNKVVTGFANILNKLAKESNSEIAKNSYHNREVEAQVYQWVEFAVLYVSPGSKDKHIAQQLLRDFNKLLLSKSYLVGHFLTIADLAIFYAIYDLMKSLSPIDKENYLNLSRWFDHLQQRPEIRQDKEILNFTTIYLHGWATGTHM
;
A
#
# COMPACT_ATOMS: atom_id res chain seq x y z
N MET A 1 5.11 -1.05 -8.46
CA MET A 1 3.74 -1.24 -7.95
C MET A 1 3.01 -2.36 -8.68
N CYS A 2 2.83 -2.34 -10.00
CA CYS A 2 2.19 -3.45 -10.75
C CYS A 2 3.18 -4.56 -11.08
N ASP A 3 3.91 -5.01 -10.07
CA ASP A 3 4.95 -6.03 -10.21
C ASP A 3 4.61 -7.27 -9.39
N ILE A 4 5.31 -8.35 -9.72
CA ILE A 4 5.15 -9.66 -9.08
C ILE A 4 5.42 -9.55 -7.56
N GLU A 5 6.43 -8.78 -7.18
CA GLU A 5 6.83 -8.60 -5.78
C GLU A 5 5.69 -7.99 -4.95
N THR A 6 5.07 -6.91 -5.43
CA THR A 6 3.97 -6.24 -4.75
C THR A 6 2.75 -7.15 -4.61
N VAL A 7 2.43 -7.95 -5.64
CA VAL A 7 1.35 -8.95 -5.54
C VAL A 7 1.66 -10.00 -4.47
N CYS A 8 2.89 -10.53 -4.44
CA CYS A 8 3.30 -11.49 -3.42
C CYS A 8 3.24 -10.89 -2.01
N LYS A 9 3.69 -9.64 -1.85
CA LYS A 9 3.62 -8.92 -0.58
C LYS A 9 2.18 -8.74 -0.12
N ILE A 10 1.27 -8.32 -0.99
CA ILE A 10 -0.15 -8.19 -0.64
C ILE A 10 -0.78 -9.56 -0.34
N ALA A 11 -0.42 -10.62 -1.08
CA ALA A 11 -0.89 -11.97 -0.77
C ALA A 11 -0.47 -12.42 0.65
N ASN A 12 0.76 -12.12 1.06
CA ASN A 12 1.24 -12.36 2.42
C ASN A 12 0.45 -11.57 3.47
N CYS A 13 0.14 -10.29 3.21
CA CYS A 13 -0.74 -9.49 4.08
C CYS A 13 -2.13 -10.11 4.26
N LEU A 14 -2.59 -10.86 3.25
CA LEU A 14 -3.87 -11.55 3.25
C LEU A 14 -3.78 -12.99 3.74
N GLU A 15 -2.65 -13.41 4.32
CA GLU A 15 -2.43 -14.78 4.82
C GLU A 15 -2.68 -15.85 3.74
N MET A 16 -2.37 -15.52 2.48
CA MET A 16 -2.64 -16.37 1.32
C MET A 16 -1.36 -16.70 0.57
N ALA A 17 -1.28 -17.93 0.08
CA ALA A 17 -0.25 -18.29 -0.90
C ALA A 17 -0.50 -17.53 -2.23
N PRO A 18 0.48 -16.78 -2.75
CA PRO A 18 0.32 -16.03 -3.98
C PRO A 18 0.11 -16.93 -5.21
N GLY A 19 0.50 -18.20 -5.16
CA GLY A 19 0.47 -19.09 -6.33
C GLY A 19 1.60 -18.77 -7.32
N GLU A 20 1.47 -19.23 -8.56
CA GLU A 20 2.42 -18.86 -9.62
C GLU A 20 2.03 -17.47 -10.15
N VAL A 21 2.88 -16.46 -9.91
CA VAL A 21 2.69 -15.09 -10.38
C VAL A 21 3.80 -14.77 -11.37
N LYS A 22 3.42 -14.41 -12.61
CA LYS A 22 4.35 -14.10 -13.70
C LYS A 22 3.83 -12.96 -14.57
N LEU A 23 4.70 -12.38 -15.38
CA LEU A 23 4.30 -11.48 -16.45
C LEU A 23 3.93 -12.30 -17.69
N ASN A 24 2.83 -11.94 -18.34
CA ASN A 24 2.46 -12.49 -19.64
C ASN A 24 3.26 -11.80 -20.78
N ASP A 25 3.00 -12.21 -22.03
CA ASP A 25 3.68 -11.65 -23.21
C ASP A 25 3.49 -10.13 -23.35
N GLU A 26 2.38 -9.58 -22.82
CA GLU A 26 2.04 -8.16 -22.82
C GLU A 26 2.59 -7.41 -21.59
N GLN A 27 3.45 -8.03 -20.79
CA GLN A 27 4.00 -7.46 -19.54
C GLN A 27 2.94 -7.15 -18.46
N ILE A 28 1.82 -7.84 -18.50
CA ILE A 28 0.75 -7.75 -17.50
C ILE A 28 0.93 -8.88 -16.48
N VAL A 29 0.78 -8.55 -15.19
CA VAL A 29 0.84 -9.54 -14.12
C VAL A 29 -0.32 -10.53 -14.24
N THR A 30 0.01 -11.81 -14.23
CA THR A 30 -0.92 -12.94 -14.28
C THR A 30 -0.61 -13.90 -13.13
N ARG A 31 -1.66 -14.26 -12.38
CA ARG A 31 -1.64 -15.25 -11.30
C ARG A 31 -2.31 -16.53 -11.76
N THR A 32 -1.67 -17.66 -11.51
CA THR A 32 -2.26 -19.00 -11.64
C THR A 32 -2.34 -19.69 -10.29
N PHE A 33 -3.54 -20.08 -9.90
CA PHE A 33 -3.80 -20.76 -8.64
C PHE A 33 -4.94 -21.77 -8.81
N LYS A 34 -4.72 -23.04 -8.41
CA LYS A 34 -5.71 -24.14 -8.54
C LYS A 34 -6.33 -24.24 -9.95
N ASN A 35 -5.49 -24.22 -10.99
CA ASN A 35 -5.87 -24.23 -12.41
C ASN A 35 -6.74 -23.05 -12.88
N LYS A 36 -6.85 -21.98 -12.09
CA LYS A 36 -7.51 -20.73 -12.50
C LYS A 36 -6.46 -19.67 -12.77
N VAL A 37 -6.58 -19.04 -13.92
CA VAL A 37 -5.70 -17.95 -14.38
C VAL A 37 -6.45 -16.63 -14.22
N VAL A 38 -5.82 -15.66 -13.56
CA VAL A 38 -6.35 -14.30 -13.37
C VAL A 38 -5.28 -13.31 -13.79
N THR A 39 -5.63 -12.38 -14.67
CA THR A 39 -4.71 -11.38 -15.24
C THR A 39 -5.12 -9.98 -14.83
N GLY A 40 -4.14 -9.13 -14.59
CA GLY A 40 -4.30 -7.74 -14.17
C GLY A 40 -4.20 -7.58 -12.66
N PHE A 41 -3.49 -6.54 -12.22
CA PHE A 41 -3.19 -6.31 -10.81
C PHE A 41 -4.45 -6.20 -9.94
N ALA A 42 -5.41 -5.36 -10.34
CA ALA A 42 -6.66 -5.19 -9.60
C ALA A 42 -7.47 -6.48 -9.51
N ASN A 43 -7.59 -7.23 -10.61
CA ASN A 43 -8.30 -8.50 -10.64
C ASN A 43 -7.65 -9.54 -9.72
N ILE A 44 -6.32 -9.61 -9.71
CA ILE A 44 -5.57 -10.52 -8.85
C ILE A 44 -5.79 -10.18 -7.37
N LEU A 45 -5.68 -8.91 -6.99
CA LEU A 45 -5.91 -8.46 -5.61
C LEU A 45 -7.33 -8.74 -5.15
N ASN A 46 -8.34 -8.45 -5.96
CA ASN A 46 -9.73 -8.76 -5.65
C ASN A 46 -9.96 -10.27 -5.53
N LYS A 47 -9.29 -11.07 -6.37
CA LYS A 47 -9.38 -12.53 -6.29
C LYS A 47 -8.75 -13.05 -4.99
N LEU A 48 -7.57 -12.54 -4.63
CA LEU A 48 -6.88 -12.89 -3.39
C LEU A 48 -7.72 -12.54 -2.17
N ALA A 49 -8.33 -11.34 -2.14
CA ALA A 49 -9.22 -10.94 -1.06
C ALA A 49 -10.42 -11.88 -0.93
N LYS A 50 -11.07 -12.27 -2.04
CA LYS A 50 -12.20 -13.22 -2.02
C LYS A 50 -11.83 -14.65 -1.62
N GLU A 51 -10.55 -15.02 -1.74
CA GLU A 51 -10.04 -16.35 -1.36
C GLU A 51 -9.51 -16.39 0.08
N SER A 52 -9.24 -15.22 0.68
CA SER A 52 -8.66 -15.08 2.01
C SER A 52 -9.72 -14.98 3.12
N ASN A 53 -9.39 -15.49 4.30
CA ASN A 53 -10.19 -15.32 5.52
C ASN A 53 -9.63 -14.25 6.47
N SER A 54 -8.55 -13.57 6.07
CA SER A 54 -7.93 -12.50 6.86
C SER A 54 -8.91 -11.35 7.11
N GLU A 55 -8.66 -10.61 8.18
CA GLU A 55 -9.49 -9.46 8.54
C GLU A 55 -9.45 -8.37 7.45
N ILE A 56 -8.28 -8.12 6.85
CA ILE A 56 -8.10 -7.16 5.75
C ILE A 56 -8.95 -7.56 4.53
N ALA A 57 -8.98 -8.85 4.21
CA ALA A 57 -9.80 -9.38 3.13
C ALA A 57 -11.29 -9.16 3.40
N LYS A 58 -11.80 -9.62 4.55
CA LYS A 58 -13.20 -9.48 4.96
C LYS A 58 -13.67 -8.03 4.94
N ASN A 59 -12.83 -7.13 5.44
CA ASN A 59 -13.08 -5.70 5.43
C ASN A 59 -13.16 -5.13 4.01
N SER A 60 -12.39 -5.67 3.07
CA SER A 60 -12.38 -5.20 1.67
C SER A 60 -13.68 -5.53 0.90
N TYR A 61 -14.50 -6.48 1.38
CA TYR A 61 -15.79 -6.84 0.79
C TYR A 61 -16.95 -6.80 1.79
N HIS A 62 -16.82 -6.00 2.87
CA HIS A 62 -17.80 -5.92 3.95
C HIS A 62 -19.23 -5.63 3.46
N ASN A 63 -19.37 -4.73 2.48
CA ASN A 63 -20.61 -4.51 1.75
C ASN A 63 -20.30 -4.05 0.30
N ARG A 64 -21.33 -3.92 -0.54
CA ARG A 64 -21.17 -3.57 -1.96
C ARG A 64 -20.55 -2.18 -2.20
N GLU A 65 -20.85 -1.21 -1.35
CA GLU A 65 -20.27 0.13 -1.46
C GLU A 65 -18.77 0.09 -1.17
N VAL A 66 -18.38 -0.58 -0.09
CA VAL A 66 -16.98 -0.78 0.30
C VAL A 66 -16.23 -1.54 -0.79
N GLU A 67 -16.79 -2.63 -1.30
CA GLU A 67 -16.18 -3.41 -2.39
C GLU A 67 -15.91 -2.53 -3.63
N ALA A 68 -16.89 -1.70 -4.03
CA ALA A 68 -16.74 -0.79 -5.16
C ALA A 68 -15.68 0.30 -4.91
N GLN A 69 -15.68 0.92 -3.73
CA GLN A 69 -14.69 1.92 -3.35
C GLN A 69 -13.28 1.34 -3.29
N VAL A 70 -13.13 0.13 -2.73
CA VAL A 70 -11.85 -0.58 -2.70
C VAL A 70 -11.35 -0.85 -4.11
N TYR A 71 -12.21 -1.37 -4.99
CA TYR A 71 -11.87 -1.60 -6.40
C TYR A 71 -11.39 -0.30 -7.07
N GLN A 72 -12.12 0.80 -6.88
CA GLN A 72 -11.76 2.12 -7.41
C GLN A 72 -10.39 2.58 -6.90
N TRP A 73 -10.09 2.42 -5.61
CA TRP A 73 -8.79 2.80 -5.06
C TRP A 73 -7.64 1.96 -5.61
N VAL A 74 -7.85 0.66 -5.81
CA VAL A 74 -6.83 -0.21 -6.40
C VAL A 74 -6.54 0.20 -7.85
N GLU A 75 -7.57 0.47 -8.66
CA GLU A 75 -7.38 1.01 -10.03
C GLU A 75 -6.70 2.38 -10.02
N PHE A 76 -7.13 3.28 -9.12
CA PHE A 76 -6.53 4.60 -8.99
C PHE A 76 -5.03 4.50 -8.64
N ALA A 77 -4.68 3.56 -7.77
CA ALA A 77 -3.31 3.31 -7.38
C ALA A 77 -2.45 2.89 -8.57
N VAL A 78 -2.97 1.99 -9.41
CA VAL A 78 -2.30 1.48 -10.61
C VAL A 78 -2.15 2.57 -11.69
N LEU A 79 -3.25 3.25 -12.03
CA LEU A 79 -3.32 4.13 -13.18
C LEU A 79 -2.72 5.53 -12.91
N TYR A 80 -2.80 6.02 -11.68
CA TYR A 80 -2.44 7.41 -11.37
C TYR A 80 -1.35 7.51 -10.31
N VAL A 81 -1.49 6.80 -9.19
CA VAL A 81 -0.57 6.99 -8.05
C VAL A 81 0.81 6.43 -8.34
N SER A 82 0.91 5.21 -8.84
CA SER A 82 2.20 4.59 -9.15
C SER A 82 2.98 5.36 -10.24
N PRO A 83 2.38 5.71 -11.40
CA PRO A 83 3.06 6.57 -12.38
C PRO A 83 3.35 7.97 -11.83
N GLY A 84 2.36 8.60 -11.16
CA GLY A 84 2.47 9.95 -10.64
C GLY A 84 3.49 10.11 -9.51
N SER A 85 3.74 9.07 -8.74
CA SER A 85 4.76 9.06 -7.68
C SER A 85 6.19 9.25 -8.21
N LYS A 86 6.41 8.96 -9.50
CA LYS A 86 7.70 9.08 -10.18
C LYS A 86 7.90 10.45 -10.84
N ASP A 87 6.81 11.19 -11.07
CA ASP A 87 6.87 12.55 -11.60
C ASP A 87 6.91 13.55 -10.44
N LYS A 88 7.89 14.46 -10.44
CA LYS A 88 8.10 15.39 -9.34
C LYS A 88 6.89 16.29 -9.04
N HIS A 89 6.21 16.79 -10.08
CA HIS A 89 5.11 17.74 -9.89
C HIS A 89 3.84 17.01 -9.46
N ILE A 90 3.55 15.87 -10.09
CA ILE A 90 2.41 15.04 -9.74
C ILE A 90 2.60 14.45 -8.34
N ALA A 91 3.81 14.01 -7.98
CA ALA A 91 4.11 13.50 -6.64
C ALA A 91 3.83 14.54 -5.55
N GLN A 92 4.25 15.79 -5.73
CA GLN A 92 3.93 16.86 -4.77
C GLN A 92 2.43 17.09 -4.61
N GLN A 93 1.67 17.01 -5.70
CA GLN A 93 0.22 17.12 -5.67
C GLN A 93 -0.41 15.91 -4.96
N LEU A 94 0.03 14.68 -5.27
CA LEU A 94 -0.42 13.45 -4.60
C LEU A 94 -0.21 13.53 -3.09
N LEU A 95 0.96 13.98 -2.62
CA LEU A 95 1.24 14.14 -1.19
C LEU A 95 0.28 15.11 -0.52
N ARG A 96 -0.02 16.25 -1.16
CA ARG A 96 -0.98 17.25 -0.65
C ARG A 96 -2.40 16.67 -0.60
N ASP A 97 -2.81 15.99 -1.65
CA ASP A 97 -4.16 15.42 -1.76
C ASP A 97 -4.38 14.29 -0.76
N PHE A 98 -3.43 13.37 -0.61
CA PHE A 98 -3.50 12.34 0.41
C PHE A 98 -3.47 12.92 1.82
N ASN A 99 -2.62 13.92 2.09
CA ASN A 99 -2.59 14.57 3.40
C ASN A 99 -3.92 15.25 3.74
N LYS A 100 -4.59 15.86 2.76
CA LYS A 100 -5.93 16.44 2.93
C LYS A 100 -7.00 15.37 3.13
N LEU A 101 -6.97 14.29 2.34
CA LEU A 101 -7.91 13.18 2.44
C LEU A 101 -7.83 12.49 3.80
N LEU A 102 -6.62 12.25 4.30
CA LEU A 102 -6.35 11.52 5.54
C LEU A 102 -6.52 12.39 6.78
N LEU A 103 -6.87 13.68 6.64
CA LEU A 103 -7.19 14.57 7.76
C LEU A 103 -8.39 14.04 8.56
N SER A 104 -9.43 13.55 7.87
CA SER A 104 -10.67 13.05 8.49
C SER A 104 -10.80 11.53 8.44
N LYS A 105 -9.77 10.82 7.98
CA LYS A 105 -9.81 9.37 7.73
C LYS A 105 -8.63 8.65 8.38
N SER A 106 -8.90 7.50 9.00
CA SER A 106 -7.85 6.59 9.50
C SER A 106 -7.41 5.56 8.45
N TYR A 107 -8.28 5.24 7.49
CA TYR A 107 -8.04 4.35 6.36
C TYR A 107 -8.74 4.91 5.11
N LEU A 108 -8.36 4.47 3.91
CA LEU A 108 -8.90 5.04 2.67
C LEU A 108 -10.40 4.76 2.48
N VAL A 109 -10.84 3.56 2.86
CA VAL A 109 -12.21 3.09 2.72
C VAL A 109 -12.77 2.70 4.10
N GLY A 110 -13.92 3.25 4.47
CA GLY A 110 -14.55 2.99 5.76
C GLY A 110 -13.70 3.39 6.96
N HIS A 111 -13.70 2.54 7.99
CA HIS A 111 -12.97 2.74 9.25
C HIS A 111 -12.01 1.60 9.58
N PHE A 112 -11.69 0.77 8.59
CA PHE A 112 -10.89 -0.45 8.75
C PHE A 112 -9.84 -0.57 7.65
N LEU A 113 -8.80 -1.35 7.91
CA LEU A 113 -7.75 -1.60 6.92
C LEU A 113 -8.29 -2.49 5.79
N THR A 114 -8.07 -2.06 4.54
CA THR A 114 -8.47 -2.83 3.34
C THR A 114 -7.30 -3.00 2.37
N ILE A 115 -7.50 -3.77 1.30
CA ILE A 115 -6.52 -3.85 0.20
C ILE A 115 -6.30 -2.51 -0.51
N ALA A 116 -7.21 -1.53 -0.39
CA ALA A 116 -7.01 -0.18 -0.91
C ALA A 116 -5.82 0.50 -0.22
N ASP A 117 -5.74 0.39 1.11
CA ASP A 117 -4.63 0.92 1.89
C ASP A 117 -3.31 0.24 1.53
N LEU A 118 -3.33 -1.09 1.36
CA LEU A 118 -2.15 -1.84 0.94
C LEU A 118 -1.66 -1.40 -0.45
N ALA A 119 -2.59 -1.28 -1.41
CA ALA A 119 -2.25 -0.85 -2.77
C ALA A 119 -1.58 0.54 -2.76
N ILE A 120 -2.17 1.51 -2.07
CA ILE A 120 -1.59 2.87 -1.98
C ILE A 120 -0.27 2.86 -1.21
N PHE A 121 -0.17 2.13 -0.10
CA PHE A 121 1.04 2.05 0.71
C PHE A 121 2.24 1.59 -0.13
N TYR A 122 2.09 0.50 -0.88
CA TYR A 122 3.14 0.02 -1.77
C TYR A 122 3.37 0.93 -2.97
N ALA A 123 2.34 1.64 -3.47
CA ALA A 123 2.47 2.58 -4.59
C ALA A 123 3.31 3.81 -4.24
N ILE A 124 3.21 4.32 -3.01
CA ILE A 124 3.90 5.55 -2.58
C ILE A 124 5.09 5.29 -1.66
N TYR A 125 5.45 4.02 -1.40
CA TYR A 125 6.53 3.69 -0.47
C TYR A 125 7.83 4.40 -0.81
N ASP A 126 8.28 4.32 -2.06
CA ASP A 126 9.56 4.94 -2.48
C ASP A 126 9.47 6.47 -2.47
N LEU A 127 8.30 7.03 -2.79
CA LEU A 127 8.05 8.46 -2.67
C LEU A 127 8.19 8.91 -1.20
N MET A 128 7.53 8.24 -0.27
CA MET A 128 7.63 8.54 1.17
C MET A 128 9.06 8.34 1.70
N LYS A 129 9.79 7.33 1.19
CA LYS A 129 11.19 7.11 1.52
C LYS A 129 12.09 8.26 1.06
N SER A 130 11.81 8.85 -0.09
CA SER A 130 12.59 9.96 -0.65
C SER A 130 12.42 11.30 0.10
N LEU A 131 11.38 11.43 0.92
CA LEU A 131 11.09 12.68 1.64
C LEU A 131 12.05 12.87 2.81
N SER A 132 12.50 14.11 3.02
CA SER A 132 13.22 14.47 4.24
C SER A 132 12.28 14.41 5.46
N PRO A 133 12.80 14.31 6.70
CA PRO A 133 11.97 14.40 7.89
C PRO A 133 11.12 15.68 7.94
N ILE A 134 11.67 16.81 7.49
CA ILE A 134 10.97 18.11 7.42
C ILE A 134 9.84 18.06 6.38
N ASP A 135 10.07 17.44 5.22
CA ASP A 135 8.99 17.27 4.24
C ASP A 135 7.85 16.42 4.78
N LYS A 136 8.17 15.36 5.53
CA LYS A 136 7.16 14.50 6.17
C LYS A 136 6.33 15.24 7.22
N GLU A 137 6.89 16.24 7.90
CA GLU A 137 6.14 17.12 8.81
C GLU A 137 5.11 17.99 8.06
N ASN A 138 5.37 18.37 6.81
CA ASN A 138 4.37 19.10 6.02
C ASN A 138 3.15 18.24 5.64
N TYR A 139 3.25 16.92 5.79
CA TYR A 139 2.23 15.94 5.43
C TYR A 139 1.81 15.06 6.63
N LEU A 140 1.58 15.66 7.81
CA LEU A 140 1.30 14.95 9.07
C LEU A 140 0.26 13.84 8.97
N ASN A 141 -0.87 14.05 8.29
CA ASN A 141 -1.95 13.06 8.25
C ASN A 141 -1.57 11.85 7.40
N LEU A 142 -0.86 12.09 6.30
CA LEU A 142 -0.31 11.06 5.44
C LEU A 142 0.82 10.32 6.17
N SER A 143 1.75 11.06 6.79
CA SER A 143 2.84 10.50 7.59
C SER A 143 2.33 9.61 8.71
N ARG A 144 1.31 10.04 9.46
CA ARG A 144 0.63 9.23 10.49
C ARG A 144 0.04 7.94 9.92
N TRP A 145 -0.71 8.05 8.81
CA TRP A 145 -1.30 6.86 8.17
C TRP A 145 -0.23 5.89 7.69
N PHE A 146 0.84 6.40 7.07
CA PHE A 146 1.92 5.58 6.56
C PHE A 146 2.69 4.91 7.70
N ASP A 147 3.04 5.67 8.75
CA ASP A 147 3.71 5.15 9.94
C ASP A 147 2.88 4.03 10.59
N HIS A 148 1.58 4.27 10.78
CA HIS A 148 0.65 3.27 11.32
C HIS A 148 0.66 1.96 10.53
N LEU A 149 0.72 2.01 9.19
CA LEU A 149 0.80 0.80 8.36
C LEU A 149 2.16 0.10 8.42
N GLN A 150 3.28 0.82 8.38
CA GLN A 150 4.61 0.20 8.42
C GLN A 150 4.95 -0.44 9.78
N GLN A 151 4.27 -0.06 10.86
CA GLN A 151 4.45 -0.71 12.16
C GLN A 151 3.89 -2.14 12.18
N ARG A 152 3.05 -2.52 11.22
CA ARG A 152 2.52 -3.88 11.08
C ARG A 152 3.53 -4.74 10.31
N PRO A 153 4.16 -5.75 10.96
CA PRO A 153 5.19 -6.57 10.32
C PRO A 153 4.71 -7.27 9.05
N GLU A 154 3.44 -7.68 9.00
CA GLU A 154 2.82 -8.32 7.85
C GLU A 154 2.67 -7.38 6.64
N ILE A 155 2.58 -6.07 6.86
CA ILE A 155 2.52 -5.05 5.80
C ILE A 155 3.92 -4.59 5.41
N ARG A 156 4.81 -4.35 6.40
CA ARG A 156 6.17 -3.89 6.11
C ARG A 156 7.02 -4.96 5.44
N GLN A 157 6.93 -6.19 5.95
CA GLN A 157 7.76 -7.32 5.53
C GLN A 157 9.26 -6.97 5.55
N ASP A 158 9.92 -7.08 4.41
CA ASP A 158 11.33 -6.80 4.15
C ASP A 158 11.65 -5.31 3.94
N LYS A 159 10.63 -4.43 3.92
CA LYS A 159 10.86 -2.99 3.74
C LYS A 159 11.43 -2.35 5.02
N GLU A 160 12.24 -1.31 4.82
CA GLU A 160 12.84 -0.51 5.89
C GLU A 160 11.77 0.27 6.67
N ILE A 161 11.97 0.43 7.99
CA ILE A 161 11.14 1.32 8.79
C ILE A 161 11.58 2.76 8.51
N LEU A 162 10.70 3.55 7.91
CA LEU A 162 10.97 4.96 7.63
C LEU A 162 10.83 5.76 8.92
N ASN A 163 11.82 6.59 9.22
CA ASN A 163 11.76 7.49 10.37
C ASN A 163 10.85 8.71 10.05
N PHE A 164 9.88 8.95 10.93
CA PHE A 164 8.96 10.10 10.92
C PHE A 164 9.19 11.06 12.10
N THR A 165 10.12 10.73 13.00
CA THR A 165 10.47 11.60 14.13
C THR A 165 11.43 12.71 13.67
N THR A 166 11.14 13.93 14.10
CA THR A 166 12.02 15.11 13.93
C THR A 166 12.79 15.46 15.19
N ILE A 167 12.60 14.70 16.26
CA ILE A 167 13.44 14.77 17.45
C ILE A 167 14.80 14.14 17.09
N TYR A 168 15.74 14.97 16.66
CA TYR A 168 17.14 14.61 16.36
C TYR A 168 17.83 13.82 17.49
N LEU A 169 17.34 13.94 18.73
CA LEU A 169 17.90 13.29 19.92
C LEU A 169 17.66 11.78 19.98
N HIS A 170 16.74 11.20 19.21
CA HIS A 170 16.41 9.78 19.34
C HIS A 170 17.53 8.84 18.83
N GLY A 171 18.34 9.29 17.87
CA GLY A 171 19.52 8.55 17.39
C GLY A 171 20.74 8.66 18.34
N TRP A 172 20.74 9.63 19.24
CA TRP A 172 21.80 9.82 20.25
C TRP A 172 21.43 9.22 21.61
N ALA A 173 20.15 9.03 21.89
CA ALA A 173 19.67 8.49 23.17
C ALA A 173 19.73 6.97 23.25
N THR A 174 19.57 6.26 22.13
CA THR A 174 19.84 4.82 22.09
C THR A 174 21.33 4.63 21.81
N GLY A 175 22.12 4.32 22.84
CA GLY A 175 23.54 3.97 22.72
C GLY A 175 23.80 2.67 21.93
N THR A 176 23.22 2.53 20.74
CA THR A 176 23.39 1.40 19.82
C THR A 176 24.57 1.61 18.86
N HIS A 177 25.48 2.52 19.19
CA HIS A 177 26.85 2.48 18.68
C HIS A 177 27.74 1.76 19.69
N MET A 178 27.71 0.43 19.64
CA MET A 178 28.82 -0.46 20.01
C MET A 178 28.86 -1.61 19.01
#